data_AF-A0AAX4MLH7-F1
#
_entry.id   AF-A0AAX4MLH7-F1
#
_cell.length_a   1.000
_cell.length_b   1.000
_cell.length_c   1.000
_cell.angle_alpha   90.00
_cell.angle_beta   90.00
_cell.angle_gamma   90.00
#
_symmetry.space_group_name_H-M   'P 1'
#
loop_
_entity.id
_entity.type
_entity.pdbx_description
1 polymer ?
#
loop_
_entity_poly.entity_id
_entity_poly.type
_entity_poly.pdbx_seq_one_letter_code
_entity_poly.pdbx_strand_id
1 'polypeptide(L)'
;MGKAKPFDIPKRAVWEAYQRVKANRGAAGVDDQSIEDLERDVKNNLFKLWNRLSSGSYFPPPVKRVAIKKRQGGTRPLGIPTVSDRIAQGVVKAYLEPELERRSCHIIERRTNDRAAA
;
A
#
# COMPACT_ATOMS: atom_id res chain seq x y z
N MET A 1 3.81 -8.34 -30.95
CA MET A 1 3.23 -9.28 -29.96
C MET A 1 2.59 -8.45 -28.85
N GLY A 2 1.25 -8.46 -28.77
CA GLY A 2 0.49 -7.61 -27.85
C GLY A 2 0.74 -7.99 -26.39
N LYS A 3 0.82 -7.00 -25.50
CA LYS A 3 0.99 -7.21 -24.06
C LYS A 3 -0.15 -8.12 -23.57
N ALA A 4 0.19 -9.26 -22.98
CA ALA A 4 -0.78 -10.22 -22.44
C ALA A 4 -1.64 -9.63 -21.30
N LYS A 5 -1.26 -8.49 -20.74
CA LYS A 5 -1.96 -7.79 -19.66
C LYS A 5 -1.97 -6.26 -19.86
N PRO A 6 -3.03 -5.55 -19.41
CA PRO A 6 -3.12 -4.10 -19.50
C PRO A 6 -2.03 -3.36 -18.72
N PHE A 7 -1.64 -3.87 -17.54
CA PHE A 7 -0.63 -3.24 -16.68
C PHE A 7 0.63 -4.11 -16.58
N ASP A 8 1.79 -3.48 -16.77
CA ASP A 8 3.09 -4.13 -16.66
C ASP A 8 3.61 -4.05 -15.22
N ILE A 9 3.11 -4.97 -14.39
CA ILE A 9 3.50 -5.08 -12.98
C ILE A 9 4.33 -6.35 -12.82
N PRO A 10 5.62 -6.28 -12.45
CA PRO A 10 6.42 -7.48 -12.21
C PRO A 10 5.97 -8.17 -10.93
N LYS A 11 5.95 -9.51 -10.92
CA LYS A 11 5.65 -10.32 -9.72
C LYS A 11 6.57 -9.97 -8.54
N ARG A 12 7.81 -9.58 -8.85
CA ARG A 12 8.80 -9.13 -7.87
C ARG A 12 8.35 -7.91 -7.07
N ALA A 13 7.66 -6.94 -7.70
CA ALA A 13 7.15 -5.77 -6.98
C ALA A 13 6.10 -6.16 -5.93
N VAL A 14 5.22 -7.10 -6.25
CA VAL A 14 4.23 -7.65 -5.29
C VAL A 14 4.93 -8.38 -4.14
N TRP A 15 5.99 -9.14 -4.44
CA TRP A 15 6.79 -9.83 -3.43
C TRP A 15 7.51 -8.86 -2.47
N GLU A 16 8.15 -7.82 -3.00
CA GLU A 16 8.83 -6.81 -2.19
C GLU A 16 7.85 -6.01 -1.32
N ALA A 17 6.68 -5.66 -1.86
CA ALA A 17 5.61 -5.03 -1.09
C ALA A 17 5.12 -5.94 0.04
N TYR A 18 4.95 -7.24 -0.25
CA TYR A 18 4.61 -8.24 0.77
C TYR A 18 5.62 -8.30 1.91
N GLN A 19 6.93 -8.34 1.61
CA GLN A 19 7.97 -8.36 2.63
C GLN A 19 7.91 -7.13 3.55
N ARG A 20 7.65 -5.94 3.00
CA ARG A 20 7.47 -4.71 3.78
C ARG A 20 6.22 -4.77 4.67
N VAL A 21 5.10 -5.26 4.15
CA VAL A 21 3.86 -5.42 4.93
C VAL A 21 4.03 -6.42 6.06
N LYS A 22 4.73 -7.54 5.79
CA LYS A 22 5.07 -8.55 6.81
C LYS A 22 5.89 -7.94 7.95
N ALA A 23 6.89 -7.12 7.64
CA ALA A 23 7.73 -6.48 8.65
C ALA A 23 6.94 -5.53 9.58
N ASN A 24 5.89 -4.89 9.07
CA ASN A 24 5.08 -3.93 9.83
C ASN A 24 4.10 -4.58 10.84
N ARG A 25 3.89 -5.91 10.79
CA ARG A 25 3.06 -6.68 11.73
C ARG A 25 1.69 -6.05 12.04
N GLY A 26 0.95 -5.68 10.99
CA GLY A 26 -0.35 -5.01 11.13
C GLY A 26 -1.52 -5.96 11.40
N ALA A 27 -2.53 -5.50 12.14
CA ALA A 27 -3.76 -6.24 12.40
C ALA A 27 -4.52 -6.62 11.12
N ALA A 28 -5.37 -7.64 11.21
CA ALA A 28 -6.22 -8.10 10.11
C ALA A 28 -7.27 -7.03 9.72
N GLY A 29 -7.66 -7.05 8.44
CA GLY A 29 -8.68 -6.16 7.89
C GLY A 29 -10.09 -6.70 8.13
N VAL A 30 -11.04 -6.27 7.30
CA VAL A 30 -12.46 -6.68 7.38
C VAL A 30 -12.68 -8.16 7.04
N ASP A 31 -11.73 -8.77 6.35
CA ASP A 31 -11.72 -10.19 5.98
C ASP A 31 -11.16 -11.09 7.08
N ASP A 32 -10.73 -10.50 8.21
CA ASP A 32 -10.09 -11.15 9.34
C ASP A 32 -8.89 -12.05 8.98
N GLN A 33 -8.33 -11.89 7.77
CA GLN A 33 -7.14 -12.61 7.32
C GLN A 33 -5.90 -11.98 7.95
N SER A 34 -5.17 -12.78 8.74
CA SER A 34 -3.87 -12.39 9.30
C SER A 34 -2.74 -12.55 8.28
N ILE A 35 -1.55 -12.04 8.62
CA ILE A 35 -0.35 -12.26 7.79
C ILE A 35 0.00 -13.75 7.80
N GLU A 36 -0.15 -14.40 8.95
CA GLU A 36 0.11 -15.82 9.16
C GLU A 36 -0.82 -16.70 8.31
N ASP A 37 -2.09 -16.32 8.17
CA ASP A 37 -3.03 -17.00 7.28
C ASP A 37 -2.64 -16.84 5.80
N LEU A 38 -2.17 -15.65 5.42
CA LEU A 38 -1.66 -15.41 4.06
C LEU A 38 -0.41 -16.25 3.78
N GLU A 39 0.44 -16.45 4.78
CA GLU A 39 1.69 -17.21 4.69
C GLU A 39 1.50 -18.70 4.44
N ARG A 40 0.38 -19.28 4.89
CA ARG A 40 0.07 -20.70 4.63
C ARG A 40 0.09 -21.06 3.15
N ASP A 41 -0.27 -20.11 2.29
CA ASP A 41 -0.22 -20.28 0.83
C ASP A 41 0.23 -18.97 0.15
N VAL A 42 1.41 -18.49 0.55
CA VAL A 42 1.94 -17.20 0.07
C VAL A 42 2.03 -17.15 -1.46
N LYS A 43 2.41 -18.25 -2.11
CA LYS A 43 2.61 -18.31 -3.55
C LYS A 43 1.29 -18.08 -4.29
N ASN A 44 0.23 -18.79 -3.92
CA ASN A 44 -1.06 -18.63 -4.60
C ASN A 44 -1.74 -17.32 -4.21
N ASN A 45 -1.62 -16.89 -2.96
CA ASN A 45 -2.19 -15.62 -2.51
C ASN A 45 -1.58 -14.42 -3.27
N LEU A 46 -0.25 -14.37 -3.36
CA LEU A 46 0.43 -13.31 -4.12
C LEU A 46 0.20 -13.43 -5.63
N PHE A 47 0.10 -14.65 -6.17
CA PHE A 47 -0.23 -14.83 -7.58
C PHE A 47 -1.63 -14.33 -7.92
N LYS A 48 -2.65 -14.65 -7.10
CA LYS A 48 -4.02 -14.15 -7.27
C LYS A 48 -4.07 -12.62 -7.21
N LEU A 49 -3.38 -12.03 -6.24
CA LEU A 49 -3.27 -10.57 -6.10
C LEU A 49 -2.59 -9.94 -7.32
N TRP A 50 -1.41 -10.43 -7.69
CA TRP A 50 -0.68 -9.99 -8.88
C TRP A 50 -1.54 -10.08 -10.13
N ASN A 51 -2.28 -11.18 -10.31
CA ASN A 51 -3.11 -11.38 -11.49
C ASN A 51 -4.17 -10.30 -11.61
N ARG A 52 -4.86 -9.98 -10.51
CA ARG A 52 -5.90 -8.94 -10.46
C ARG A 52 -5.33 -7.53 -10.65
N LEU A 53 -4.16 -7.25 -10.07
CA LEU A 53 -3.49 -5.95 -10.24
C LEU A 53 -3.07 -5.74 -11.69
N SER A 54 -2.42 -6.74 -12.29
CA SER A 54 -1.91 -6.64 -13.67
C SER A 54 -3.01 -6.69 -14.73
N SER A 55 -4.15 -7.34 -14.45
CA SER A 55 -5.33 -7.35 -15.33
C SER A 55 -6.18 -6.08 -15.23
N GLY A 56 -6.04 -5.29 -14.16
CA GLY A 56 -6.94 -4.18 -13.86
C GLY A 56 -8.25 -4.58 -13.18
N SER A 57 -8.42 -5.85 -12.82
CA SER A 57 -9.64 -6.35 -12.16
C SER A 57 -9.53 -6.40 -10.63
N TYR A 58 -8.54 -5.69 -10.08
CA TYR A 58 -8.40 -5.55 -8.64
C TYR A 58 -9.44 -4.54 -8.12
N PHE A 59 -10.24 -5.00 -7.16
CA PHE A 59 -11.22 -4.15 -6.46
C PHE A 59 -10.93 -4.27 -4.96
N PRO A 60 -10.53 -3.18 -4.29
CA PRO A 60 -10.14 -3.22 -2.90
C PRO A 60 -11.37 -3.46 -2.00
N PRO A 61 -11.27 -4.32 -0.98
CA PRO A 61 -12.31 -4.46 0.03
C PRO A 61 -12.42 -3.22 0.92
N PRO A 62 -13.54 -3.03 1.63
CA PRO A 62 -13.69 -1.93 2.57
C PRO A 62 -12.69 -2.06 3.74
N VAL A 63 -12.30 -0.91 4.31
CA VAL A 63 -11.40 -0.86 5.47
C VAL A 63 -12.15 -1.14 6.78
N LYS A 64 -11.52 -1.89 7.70
CA LYS A 64 -12.06 -2.14 9.05
C LYS A 64 -11.91 -0.90 9.92
N ARG A 65 -13.00 -0.39 10.50
CA ARG A 65 -12.95 0.78 11.40
C ARG A 65 -12.66 0.34 12.84
N VAL A 66 -11.64 0.95 13.45
CA VAL A 66 -11.28 0.75 14.85
C VAL A 66 -11.19 2.10 15.54
N ALA A 67 -11.80 2.24 16.72
CA ALA A 67 -11.71 3.45 17.52
C ALA A 67 -10.49 3.39 18.45
N ILE A 68 -9.54 4.32 18.27
CA ILE A 68 -8.36 4.44 19.14
C ILE A 68 -8.56 5.63 20.07
N LYS A 69 -8.41 5.40 21.39
CA LYS A 69 -8.50 6.47 22.40
C LYS A 69 -7.33 7.46 22.25
N LYS A 70 -7.62 8.76 22.31
CA LYS A 70 -6.59 9.81 22.39
C LYS A 70 -6.10 9.95 23.84
N ARG A 71 -4.88 10.47 24.02
CA ARG A 71 -4.28 10.71 25.35
C ARG A 71 -5.07 11.71 26.21
N GLN A 72 -5.68 12.71 25.57
CA GLN A 72 -6.42 13.80 26.24
C GLN A 72 -7.95 13.65 26.16
N GLY A 73 -8.45 12.43 25.93
CA GLY A 73 -9.88 12.16 25.78
C GLY A 73 -10.38 12.16 24.33
N GLY A 74 -11.51 11.46 24.10
CA GLY A 74 -12.08 11.22 22.77
C GLY A 74 -11.43 10.05 22.01
N THR A 75 -11.93 9.77 20.81
CA THR A 75 -11.45 8.70 19.93
C THR A 75 -11.02 9.24 18.57
N ARG A 76 -10.05 8.56 17.94
CA ARG A 76 -9.75 8.73 16.51
C ARG A 76 -10.16 7.45 15.77
N PRO A 77 -10.98 7.54 14.71
CA PRO A 77 -11.25 6.38 13.87
C PRO A 77 -9.98 6.04 13.08
N LEU A 78 -9.58 4.78 13.09
CA LEU A 78 -8.54 4.23 12.23
C LEU A 78 -9.20 3.26 11.24
N GLY A 79 -8.87 3.39 9.96
CA GLY A 79 -9.19 2.39 8.94
C GLY A 79 -8.03 1.41 8.81
N ILE A 80 -8.29 0.13 8.99
CA ILE A 80 -7.33 -0.96 8.82
C ILE A 80 -7.69 -1.68 7.51
N PRO A 81 -6.88 -1.52 6.44
CA PRO A 81 -7.07 -2.27 5.21
C PRO A 81 -6.73 -3.75 5.39
N THR A 82 -7.20 -4.60 4.49
CA THR A 82 -6.83 -6.02 4.46
C THR A 82 -5.35 -6.20 4.13
N VAL A 83 -4.78 -7.36 4.46
CA VAL A 83 -3.36 -7.64 4.16
C VAL A 83 -3.10 -7.53 2.66
N SER A 84 -3.98 -8.10 1.84
CA SER A 84 -3.90 -8.02 0.37
C SER A 84 -3.94 -6.58 -0.14
N ASP A 85 -4.79 -5.73 0.45
CA ASP A 85 -4.87 -4.31 0.07
C ASP A 85 -3.64 -3.53 0.48
N ARG A 86 -3.07 -3.78 1.67
CA ARG A 86 -1.79 -3.18 2.07
C ARG A 86 -0.66 -3.54 1.12
N ILE A 87 -0.64 -4.77 0.60
CA ILE A 87 0.35 -5.20 -0.40
C ILE A 87 0.13 -4.44 -1.70
N ALA A 88 -1.12 -4.35 -2.19
CA ALA A 88 -1.46 -3.57 -3.38
C ALA A 88 -1.05 -2.09 -3.27
N GLN A 89 -1.38 -1.45 -2.14
CA GLN A 89 -0.97 -0.08 -1.84
C GLN A 89 0.56 0.04 -1.79
N GLY A 90 1.26 -0.95 -1.23
CA GLY A 90 2.72 -1.01 -1.20
C GLY A 90 3.36 -1.05 -2.59
N VAL A 91 2.75 -1.80 -3.53
CA VAL A 91 3.17 -1.80 -4.94
C VAL A 91 3.00 -0.41 -5.54
N VAL A 92 1.81 0.17 -5.43
CA VAL A 92 1.52 1.51 -5.97
C VAL A 92 2.47 2.55 -5.39
N LYS A 93 2.69 2.52 -4.07
CA LYS A 93 3.61 3.40 -3.36
C LYS A 93 5.02 3.33 -3.93
N ALA A 94 5.55 2.13 -4.18
CA ALA A 94 6.92 1.95 -4.68
C ALA A 94 7.16 2.62 -6.06
N TYR A 95 6.12 2.78 -6.88
CA TYR A 95 6.22 3.46 -8.18
C TYR A 95 5.93 4.95 -8.10
N LEU A 96 4.94 5.36 -7.30
CA LEU A 96 4.53 6.77 -7.23
C LEU A 96 5.46 7.61 -6.35
N GLU A 97 5.96 7.07 -5.23
CA GLU A 97 6.74 7.81 -4.25
C GLU A 97 8.02 8.43 -4.86
N PRO A 98 8.86 7.72 -5.64
CA PRO A 98 10.06 8.31 -6.23
C PRO A 98 9.77 9.43 -7.26
N GLU A 99 8.64 9.36 -7.96
CA GLU A 99 8.21 10.39 -8.90
C GLU A 99 7.72 11.64 -8.15
N LEU A 100 6.96 11.43 -7.08
CA LEU A 100 6.44 12.51 -6.25
C LEU A 100 7.55 13.20 -5.45
N GLU A 101 8.52 12.46 -4.92
CA GLU A 101 9.68 13.02 -4.21
C GLU A 101 10.52 13.90 -5.14
N ARG A 102 10.81 13.44 -6.37
CA ARG A 102 11.52 14.25 -7.37
C ARG A 102 10.81 15.58 -7.65
N ARG A 103 9.49 15.56 -7.81
CA ARG A 103 8.70 16.78 -8.05
C ARG A 103 8.58 17.67 -6.80
N SER A 104 8.52 17.06 -5.62
CA SER A 104 8.37 17.79 -4.35
C SER A 104 9.65 18.48 -3.92
N CYS A 105 10.83 17.95 -4.28
CA CYS A 105 12.10 18.63 -4.06
C CYS A 105 12.09 20.05 -4.64
N HIS A 106 11.51 20.22 -5.84
CA HIS A 106 11.32 21.52 -6.49
C HIS A 106 10.38 22.48 -5.74
N ILE A 107 9.45 21.94 -4.93
CA ILE A 107 8.50 22.74 -4.13
C ILE A 107 9.13 23.17 -2.80
N ILE A 108 9.91 22.29 -2.16
CA ILE A 108 10.56 22.60 -0.89
C ILE A 108 11.66 23.66 -1.09
N GLU A 109 12.45 23.57 -2.15
CA GLU A 109 13.49 24.56 -2.46
C GLU A 109 12.94 25.97 -2.74
N ARG A 110 11.77 26.07 -3.42
CA ARG A 110 11.10 27.36 -3.62
C ARG A 110 10.63 27.99 -2.30
N ARG A 111 10.06 27.19 -1.40
CA ARG A 111 9.60 27.68 -0.09
C ARG A 111 10.72 28.11 0.84
N THR A 112 11.91 27.51 0.73
CA THR A 112 13.08 27.93 1.51
C THR A 112 13.69 29.22 0.97
N ASN A 113 13.72 29.41 -0.35
CA ASN A 113 14.23 30.66 -0.94
C ASN A 113 13.30 31.86 -0.71
N ASP A 114 11.98 31.67 -0.78
CA ASP A 114 11.01 32.76 -0.53
C ASP A 114 11.00 33.21 0.95
N ARG A 115 11.41 32.34 1.88
CA ARG A 115 11.57 32.69 3.31
C ARG A 115 12.93 33.31 3.65
N ALA A 116 13.93 33.18 2.78
CA ALA A 116 15.24 33.81 2.97
C ALA A 116 15.29 35.23 2.37
N ALA A 117 14.28 35.61 1.57
CA ALA A 117 14.16 36.92 0.93
C ALA A 117 13.14 37.87 1.61
N ALA A 118 12.60 37.49 2.76
CA ALA A 118 11.67 38.28 3.58
C ALA A 118 12.22 38.42 5.01
#